data_AF-A0A7C9TNH4-F1
#
_entry.id   AF-A0A7C9TNH4-F1
#
_cell.length_a   1.000
_cell.length_b   1.000
_cell.length_c   1.000
_cell.angle_alpha   90.00
_cell.angle_beta   90.00
_cell.angle_gamma   90.00
#
_symmetry.space_group_name_H-M   'P 1'
#
loop_
_entity.id
_entity.type
_entity.pdbx_description
1 polymer ?
#
loop_
_entity_poly.entity_id
_entity_poly.type
_entity_poly.pdbx_seq_one_letter_code
_entity_poly.pdbx_strand_id
1 'polypeptide(L)'
;MGQAYSSLSMEERTQISLLLSQDVKPSEIARQLGRARSTITRELGRNKAAGKAYLAATAQQVAQRRRTAAKAGQRKLGPLLDSPLGKWVRRELCRALSPQQIAGRLRRMHPEDPSQRVSHETIYQAVYLVPRGELRTELVNALRQSRGKRMPRARGTSRQGGAIVNMTPLSERPPEVDSRAVPGHWEGDFIKGARNASAIGTAVERYSRFVLLTQMNGCTAAHALEGFSRRFKTVMPELR
;
A
#
# COMPACT_ATOMS: atom_id res chain seq x y z
N MET A 1 2.61 4.39 22.07
CA MET A 1 1.47 4.23 21.15
C MET A 1 0.90 5.61 20.88
N GLY A 2 0.85 6.07 19.63
CA GLY A 2 0.34 7.41 19.31
C GLY A 2 -1.15 7.51 19.62
N GLN A 3 -1.57 8.54 20.35
CA GLN A 3 -2.99 8.80 20.58
C GLN A 3 -3.67 9.05 19.22
N ALA A 4 -4.55 8.14 18.82
CA ALA A 4 -5.39 8.33 17.64
C ALA A 4 -6.36 9.49 17.94
N TYR A 5 -6.28 10.56 17.14
CA TYR A 5 -7.21 11.68 17.25
C TYR A 5 -8.63 11.21 16.90
N SER A 6 -9.52 11.21 17.89
CA SER A 6 -10.93 10.84 17.74
C SER A 6 -11.81 12.09 17.84
N SER A 7 -12.56 12.39 16.78
CA SER A 7 -13.57 13.46 16.80
C SER A 7 -14.82 13.02 17.55
N LEU A 8 -15.50 13.95 18.23
CA LEU A 8 -16.75 13.67 18.93
C LEU A 8 -17.74 12.94 18.01
N SER A 9 -18.30 11.83 18.49
CA SER A 9 -19.33 11.04 17.82
C SER A 9 -20.71 11.72 17.92
N MET A 10 -21.70 11.20 17.19
CA MET A 10 -23.08 11.67 17.33
C MET A 10 -23.61 11.37 18.75
N GLU A 11 -23.30 10.19 19.29
CA GLU A 11 -23.69 9.79 20.65
C GLU A 11 -23.13 10.74 21.71
N GLU A 12 -21.83 11.05 21.63
CA GLU A 12 -21.19 12.01 22.53
C GLU A 12 -21.84 13.39 22.41
N ARG A 13 -22.19 13.83 21.19
CA ARG A 13 -22.92 15.10 20.98
C ARG A 13 -24.31 15.07 21.58
N THR A 14 -25.04 13.95 21.48
CA THR A 14 -26.36 13.77 22.10
C THR A 14 -26.25 13.84 23.62
N GLN A 15 -25.25 13.19 24.21
CA GLN A 15 -25.02 13.24 25.65
C GLN A 15 -24.64 14.64 26.12
N ILE A 16 -23.81 15.38 25.37
CA ILE A 16 -23.54 16.80 25.64
C ILE A 16 -24.84 17.62 25.62
N SER A 17 -25.71 17.38 24.64
CA SER A 17 -27.00 18.08 24.50
C SER A 17 -27.92 17.83 25.70
N LEU A 18 -28.01 16.57 26.15
CA LEU A 18 -28.81 16.18 27.31
C LEU A 18 -28.26 16.79 28.60
N LEU A 19 -26.97 16.65 28.86
CA LEU A 19 -26.35 17.17 30.09
C LEU A 19 -26.42 18.70 30.18
N LEU A 20 -26.33 19.41 29.05
CA LEU A 20 -26.55 20.85 29.03
C LEU A 20 -27.99 21.26 29.32
N SER A 21 -28.97 20.42 28.96
CA SER A 21 -30.38 20.67 29.29
C SER A 21 -30.68 20.47 30.79
N GLN A 22 -29.77 19.80 31.50
CA GLN A 22 -29.79 19.58 32.95
C GLN A 22 -28.87 20.58 33.69
N ASP A 23 -28.42 21.65 33.04
CA ASP A 23 -27.50 22.67 33.58
C ASP A 23 -26.15 22.12 34.10
N VAL A 24 -25.73 20.96 33.61
CA VAL A 24 -24.43 20.38 33.97
C VAL A 24 -23.31 21.22 33.35
N LYS A 25 -22.32 21.59 34.18
CA LYS A 25 -21.19 22.43 33.76
C LYS A 25 -20.30 21.71 32.74
N PRO A 26 -19.72 22.40 31.74
CA PRO A 26 -18.87 21.79 30.71
C PRO A 26 -17.67 20.99 31.23
N SER A 27 -17.13 21.34 32.41
CA SER A 27 -16.07 20.58 33.08
C SER A 27 -16.53 19.20 33.54
N GLU A 28 -17.76 19.11 34.04
CA GLU A 28 -18.36 17.87 34.52
C GLU A 28 -18.79 16.98 33.35
N ILE A 29 -19.33 17.58 32.28
CA ILE A 29 -19.59 16.89 31.01
C ILE A 29 -18.30 16.25 30.46
N ALA A 30 -17.18 16.98 30.49
CA ALA A 30 -15.90 16.48 30.02
C ALA A 30 -15.43 15.27 30.85
N ARG A 31 -15.61 15.31 32.18
CA ARG A 31 -15.29 14.21 33.09
C ARG A 31 -16.12 12.97 32.79
N GLN A 32 -17.44 13.12 32.62
CA GLN A 32 -18.35 11.99 32.33
C GLN A 32 -18.07 11.34 30.98
N LEU A 33 -17.66 12.12 29.97
CA LEU A 33 -17.31 11.62 28.64
C LEU A 33 -15.86 11.13 28.51
N GLY A 34 -15.04 11.26 29.55
CA GLY A 34 -13.60 10.95 29.46
C GLY A 34 -12.85 11.82 28.44
N ARG A 35 -13.30 13.06 28.22
CA ARG A 35 -12.71 14.01 27.26
C ARG A 35 -12.05 15.18 27.98
N ALA A 36 -11.10 15.84 27.32
CA ALA A 36 -10.52 17.07 27.84
C ALA A 36 -11.58 18.20 27.87
N ARG A 37 -11.57 19.03 28.93
CA ARG A 37 -12.44 20.21 29.05
C ARG A 37 -12.39 21.11 27.82
N SER A 38 -11.21 21.31 27.26
CA SER A 38 -11.00 22.13 26.05
C SER A 38 -11.73 21.58 24.82
N THR A 39 -11.94 20.26 24.72
CA THR A 39 -12.73 19.64 23.65
C THR A 39 -14.19 20.07 23.73
N ILE A 40 -14.80 20.01 24.92
CA ILE A 40 -16.19 20.42 25.13
C ILE A 40 -16.33 21.93 24.89
N THR A 41 -15.46 22.76 25.47
CA THR A 41 -15.50 24.22 25.25
C THR A 41 -15.39 24.59 23.77
N ARG A 42 -14.49 23.94 23.02
CA ARG A 42 -14.33 24.18 21.58
C ARG A 42 -15.51 23.66 20.76
N GLU A 43 -16.13 22.56 21.15
CA GLU A 43 -17.34 22.05 20.50
C GLU A 43 -18.48 23.05 20.66
N LEU A 44 -18.74 23.51 21.88
CA LEU A 44 -19.78 24.48 22.17
C LEU A 44 -19.53 25.82 21.46
N GLY A 45 -18.31 26.36 21.53
CA GLY A 45 -17.98 27.61 20.85
C GLY A 45 -18.10 27.55 19.32
N ARG A 46 -17.97 26.35 18.72
CA ARG A 46 -18.07 26.18 17.26
C ARG A 46 -19.46 25.85 16.76
N ASN A 47 -20.28 25.20 17.58
CA ASN A 47 -21.53 24.57 17.14
C ASN A 47 -22.78 25.04 17.89
N LYS A 48 -22.63 25.80 18.99
CA LYS A 48 -23.75 26.45 19.67
C LYS A 48 -23.97 27.84 19.05
N ALA A 49 -25.16 28.09 18.51
CA ALA A 49 -25.53 29.42 18.05
C ALA A 49 -25.77 30.35 19.24
N ALA A 50 -25.41 31.64 19.09
CA ALA A 50 -25.63 32.64 20.12
C ALA A 50 -27.12 32.70 20.51
N GLY A 51 -27.41 32.69 21.82
CA GLY A 51 -28.77 32.73 22.35
C GLY A 51 -29.61 31.47 22.15
N LYS A 52 -29.05 30.38 21.59
CA LYS A 52 -29.79 29.11 21.37
C LYS A 52 -29.24 27.97 22.22
N ALA A 53 -30.10 27.00 22.52
CA ALA A 53 -29.69 25.73 23.10
C ALA A 53 -28.73 24.98 22.15
N TYR A 54 -27.81 24.22 22.73
CA TYR A 54 -26.95 23.33 21.94
C TYR A 54 -27.78 22.14 21.47
N LEU A 55 -27.78 21.86 20.16
CA LEU A 55 -28.50 20.74 19.55
C LEU A 55 -27.52 19.80 18.87
N ALA A 56 -27.51 18.53 19.29
CA ALA A 56 -26.59 17.51 18.78
C ALA A 56 -26.67 17.34 17.26
N ALA A 57 -27.88 17.28 16.70
CA ALA A 57 -28.11 17.10 15.27
C ALA A 57 -27.53 18.27 14.45
N THR A 58 -27.76 19.51 14.89
CA THR A 58 -27.22 20.71 14.23
C THR A 58 -25.69 20.74 14.35
N ALA A 59 -25.14 20.44 15.53
CA ALA A 59 -23.69 20.38 15.73
C ALA A 59 -23.02 19.34 14.83
N GLN A 60 -23.63 18.16 14.69
CA GLN A 60 -23.18 17.10 13.79
C GLN A 60 -23.22 17.55 12.32
N GLN A 61 -24.33 18.15 11.89
CA GLN A 61 -24.46 18.66 10.52
C GLN A 61 -23.42 19.75 10.21
N VAL A 62 -23.22 20.71 11.11
CA VAL A 62 -22.23 21.79 10.95
C VAL A 62 -20.81 21.24 10.95
N ALA A 63 -20.49 20.28 11.82
CA ALA A 63 -19.19 19.60 11.83
C ALA A 63 -18.95 18.84 10.51
N GLN A 64 -19.96 18.12 10.02
CA GLN A 64 -19.86 17.38 8.77
C GLN A 64 -19.73 18.32 7.57
N ARG A 65 -20.52 19.41 7.51
CA ARG A 65 -20.42 20.44 6.45
C ARG A 65 -19.05 21.09 6.42
N ARG A 66 -18.46 21.40 7.58
CA ARG A 66 -17.08 21.95 7.64
C ARG A 66 -16.05 20.93 7.15
N ARG A 67 -16.21 19.65 7.53
CA ARG A 67 -15.33 18.57 7.06
C ARG A 67 -15.45 18.36 5.56
N THR A 68 -16.67 18.37 5.01
CA THR A 68 -16.89 18.24 3.56
C THR A 68 -16.39 19.48 2.83
N ALA A 69 -16.66 20.69 3.31
CA ALA A 69 -16.13 21.93 2.73
C ALA A 69 -14.60 21.97 2.72
N ALA A 70 -13.95 21.56 3.82
CA ALA A 70 -12.49 21.45 3.88
C ALA A 70 -11.93 20.43 2.88
N LYS A 71 -12.66 19.35 2.59
CA LYS A 71 -12.32 18.37 1.54
C LYS A 71 -12.72 18.81 0.14
N ALA A 72 -13.72 19.66 0.02
CA ALA A 72 -14.26 20.21 -1.23
C ALA A 72 -13.49 21.45 -1.69
N GLY A 73 -12.52 21.94 -0.89
CA GLY A 73 -11.51 22.87 -1.35
C GLY A 73 -10.96 22.35 -2.67
N GLN A 74 -11.21 23.10 -3.75
CA GLN A 74 -10.88 22.70 -5.11
C GLN A 74 -9.45 22.16 -5.10
N ARG A 75 -9.30 20.87 -5.41
CA ARG A 75 -7.96 20.29 -5.56
C ARG A 75 -7.27 21.20 -6.56
N LYS A 76 -6.12 21.80 -6.20
CA LYS A 76 -5.42 22.74 -7.09
C LYS A 76 -5.11 22.16 -8.46
N LEU A 77 -5.03 20.83 -8.54
CA LEU A 77 -4.80 20.08 -9.76
C LEU A 77 -6.11 19.63 -10.45
N GLY A 78 -7.26 19.76 -9.82
CA GLY A 78 -8.53 19.20 -10.26
C GLY A 78 -8.64 17.72 -9.92
N PRO A 79 -9.85 17.12 -9.99
CA PRO A 79 -10.06 15.70 -9.73
C PRO A 79 -9.32 14.79 -10.71
N LEU A 80 -9.11 15.23 -11.96
CA LEU A 80 -8.52 14.44 -13.04
C LEU A 80 -7.27 15.09 -13.66
N LEU A 81 -6.59 15.98 -12.91
CA LEU A 81 -5.51 16.83 -13.43
C LEU A 81 -5.98 17.75 -14.58
N ASP A 82 -7.23 18.19 -14.52
CA ASP A 82 -7.96 18.93 -15.56
C ASP A 82 -7.93 20.45 -15.36
N SER A 83 -7.61 20.92 -14.15
CA SER A 83 -7.35 22.35 -13.92
C SER A 83 -6.16 22.86 -14.77
N PRO A 84 -6.02 24.18 -15.01
CA PRO A 84 -4.87 24.72 -15.74
C PRO A 84 -3.52 24.27 -15.17
N LEU A 85 -3.37 24.31 -13.83
CA LEU A 85 -2.18 23.80 -13.15
C LEU A 85 -2.04 22.28 -13.27
N GLY A 86 -3.15 21.54 -13.17
CA GLY A 86 -3.20 20.10 -13.38
C GLY A 86 -2.72 19.65 -14.75
N LYS A 87 -3.18 20.33 -15.81
CA LYS A 87 -2.77 20.08 -17.20
C LYS A 87 -1.28 20.34 -17.39
N TRP A 88 -0.76 21.41 -16.77
CA TRP A 88 0.69 21.70 -16.76
C TRP A 88 1.48 20.60 -16.06
N VAL A 89 1.04 20.17 -14.87
CA VAL A 89 1.68 19.07 -14.11
C VAL A 89 1.65 17.78 -14.92
N ARG A 90 0.51 17.43 -15.55
CA ARG A 90 0.38 16.25 -16.41
C ARG A 90 1.38 16.27 -17.55
N ARG A 91 1.51 17.41 -18.25
CA ARG A 91 2.49 17.57 -19.34
C ARG A 91 3.92 17.35 -18.85
N GLU A 92 4.29 17.90 -17.70
CA GLU A 92 5.64 17.72 -17.16
C GLU A 92 5.90 16.28 -16.68
N LEU A 93 4.87 15.58 -16.16
CA LEU A 93 4.95 14.15 -15.87
C LEU A 93 5.21 13.34 -17.16
N CYS A 94 4.51 13.62 -18.26
CA CYS A 94 4.74 12.96 -19.55
C CYS A 94 6.15 13.21 -20.12
N ARG A 95 6.83 14.28 -19.68
CA ARG A 95 8.25 14.56 -19.99
C ARG A 95 9.23 13.87 -19.03
N ALA A 96 8.74 12.91 -18.24
CA ALA A 96 9.49 12.16 -17.24
C ALA A 96 10.11 13.02 -16.12
N LEU A 97 9.56 14.20 -15.81
CA LEU A 97 9.96 14.92 -14.61
C LEU A 97 9.37 14.24 -13.37
N SER A 98 10.18 14.11 -12.31
CA SER A 98 9.70 13.61 -11.03
C SER A 98 8.77 14.62 -10.34
N PRO A 99 7.79 14.17 -9.53
CA PRO A 99 6.96 15.07 -8.72
C PRO A 99 7.75 16.09 -7.90
N GLN A 100 8.94 15.72 -7.39
CA GLN A 100 9.84 16.62 -6.68
C GLN A 100 10.41 17.72 -7.58
N GLN A 101 10.84 17.38 -8.79
CA GLN A 101 11.32 18.36 -9.77
C GLN A 101 10.20 19.32 -10.20
N ILE A 102 9.00 18.78 -10.43
CA ILE A 102 7.81 19.58 -10.79
C ILE A 102 7.48 20.57 -9.67
N ALA A 103 7.38 20.10 -8.42
CA ALA A 103 7.13 20.97 -7.26
C ALA A 103 8.22 22.04 -7.06
N GLY A 104 9.50 21.66 -7.26
CA GLY A 104 10.62 22.59 -7.20
C GLY A 104 10.57 23.65 -8.30
N ARG A 105 10.21 23.27 -9.53
CA ARG A 105 10.05 24.19 -10.67
C ARG A 105 8.89 25.16 -10.43
N LEU A 106 7.74 24.67 -9.97
CA LEU A 106 6.60 25.54 -9.61
C LEU A 106 6.96 26.57 -8.54
N ARG A 107 7.77 26.19 -7.55
CA ARG A 107 8.22 27.13 -6.51
C ARG A 107 9.10 28.25 -7.07
N ARG A 108 9.92 27.96 -8.09
CA ARG A 108 10.76 28.98 -8.75
C ARG A 108 9.97 29.85 -9.73
N MET A 109 9.00 29.27 -10.43
CA MET A 109 8.15 30.00 -11.38
C MET A 109 7.14 30.92 -10.68
N HIS A 110 6.68 30.53 -9.48
CA HIS A 110 5.66 31.26 -8.73
C HIS A 110 6.12 31.53 -7.28
N PRO A 111 7.17 32.35 -7.07
CA PRO A 111 7.67 32.65 -5.73
C PRO A 111 6.62 33.35 -4.87
N GLU A 112 5.93 34.34 -5.45
CA GLU A 112 4.96 35.21 -4.77
C GLU A 112 3.51 34.68 -4.79
N ASP A 113 3.23 33.62 -5.55
CA ASP A 113 1.87 33.06 -5.68
C ASP A 113 1.78 31.64 -5.09
N PRO A 114 1.34 31.48 -3.83
CA PRO A 114 1.06 30.17 -3.24
C PRO A 114 -0.02 29.36 -3.97
N SER A 115 -0.96 30.01 -4.66
CA SER A 115 -2.08 29.33 -5.31
C SER A 115 -1.60 28.45 -6.46
N GLN A 116 -0.56 28.89 -7.18
CA GLN A 116 0.08 28.17 -8.29
C GLN A 116 1.16 27.16 -7.85
N ARG A 117 1.34 26.97 -6.55
CA ARG A 117 2.30 26.01 -5.98
C ARG A 117 1.59 24.76 -5.44
N VAL A 118 2.18 23.60 -5.72
CA VAL A 118 1.80 22.30 -5.14
C VAL A 118 3.03 21.56 -4.63
N SER A 119 2.83 20.74 -3.58
CA SER A 119 3.88 19.85 -3.09
C SER A 119 3.97 18.59 -3.96
N HIS A 120 5.11 17.90 -3.90
CA HIS A 120 5.26 16.62 -4.60
C HIS A 120 4.27 15.56 -4.08
N GLU A 121 3.91 15.61 -2.80
CA GLU A 121 2.88 14.74 -2.22
C GLU A 121 1.50 15.03 -2.78
N THR A 122 1.16 16.31 -3.02
CA THR A 122 -0.09 16.69 -3.68
C THR A 122 -0.18 16.13 -5.10
N ILE A 123 0.95 16.10 -5.83
CA ILE A 123 1.03 15.51 -7.18
C ILE A 123 0.85 13.99 -7.10
N TYR A 124 1.53 13.30 -6.17
CA TYR A 124 1.33 11.87 -5.95
C TYR A 124 -0.12 11.54 -5.61
N GLN A 125 -0.72 12.26 -4.66
CA GLN A 125 -2.12 12.07 -4.28
C GLN A 125 -3.06 12.30 -5.46
N ALA A 126 -2.83 13.34 -6.26
CA ALA A 126 -3.65 13.60 -7.44
C ALA A 126 -3.59 12.43 -8.42
N VAL A 127 -2.41 11.89 -8.72
CA VAL A 127 -2.24 10.72 -9.60
C VAL A 127 -2.91 9.46 -9.03
N TYR A 128 -2.73 9.18 -7.74
CA TYR A 128 -3.26 7.95 -7.13
C TYR A 128 -4.76 7.99 -6.83
N LEU A 129 -5.35 9.18 -6.65
CA LEU A 129 -6.78 9.38 -6.42
C LEU A 129 -7.60 9.43 -7.71
N VAL A 130 -6.98 9.44 -8.90
CA VAL A 130 -7.70 9.25 -10.16
C VAL A 130 -8.41 7.88 -10.14
N PRO A 131 -9.70 7.79 -10.52
CA PRO A 131 -10.40 6.53 -10.64
C PRO A 131 -9.65 5.52 -11.52
N ARG A 132 -9.83 4.21 -11.27
CA ARG A 132 -9.21 3.18 -12.11
C ARG A 132 -9.72 3.31 -13.56
N GLY A 133 -8.79 3.33 -14.51
CA GLY A 133 -9.06 3.51 -15.93
C GLY A 133 -7.77 3.85 -16.69
N GLU A 134 -7.90 4.08 -17.99
CA GLU A 134 -6.77 4.37 -18.90
C GLU A 134 -5.95 5.58 -18.44
N LEU A 135 -6.63 6.68 -18.06
CA LEU A 135 -5.96 7.89 -17.58
C LEU A 135 -5.06 7.62 -16.36
N ARG A 136 -5.52 6.78 -15.41
CA ARG A 136 -4.70 6.43 -14.25
C ARG A 136 -3.47 5.62 -14.67
N THR A 137 -3.63 4.68 -15.59
CA THR A 137 -2.52 3.88 -16.12
C THR A 137 -1.49 4.78 -16.81
N GLU A 138 -1.93 5.71 -17.66
CA GLU A 138 -1.08 6.70 -18.32
C GLU A 138 -0.30 7.55 -17.30
N LEU A 139 -1.00 8.13 -16.32
CA LEU A 139 -0.38 8.96 -15.29
C LEU A 139 0.61 8.20 -14.40
N VAL A 140 0.30 6.95 -14.05
CA VAL A 140 1.19 6.10 -13.26
C VAL A 140 2.42 5.70 -14.07
N ASN A 141 2.28 5.44 -15.37
CA ASN A 141 3.40 5.14 -16.27
C ASN A 141 4.28 6.36 -16.52
N ALA A 142 3.70 7.57 -16.53
CA ALA A 142 4.43 8.83 -16.65
C ALA A 142 5.26 9.17 -15.38
N LEU A 143 4.99 8.54 -14.23
CA LEU A 143 5.82 8.71 -13.05
C LEU A 143 7.19 8.07 -13.25
N ARG A 144 8.25 8.89 -13.24
CA ARG A 144 9.66 8.44 -13.22
C ARG A 144 9.92 7.33 -12.19
N GLN A 145 9.23 7.40 -11.06
CA GLN A 145 9.19 6.33 -10.07
C GLN A 145 7.73 6.08 -9.66
N SER A 146 7.10 5.08 -10.27
CA SER A 146 5.79 4.61 -9.84
C SER A 146 5.95 3.71 -8.60
N ARG A 147 5.22 4.01 -7.52
CA ARG A 147 5.22 3.18 -6.29
C ARG A 147 4.33 1.93 -6.42
N GLY A 148 4.15 1.40 -7.63
CA GLY A 148 3.26 0.26 -7.90
C GLY A 148 3.81 -1.09 -7.40
N LYS A 149 5.13 -1.21 -7.27
CA LYS A 149 5.81 -2.38 -6.69
C LYS A 149 6.72 -1.93 -5.56
N ARG A 150 6.77 -2.73 -4.49
CA ARG A 150 7.75 -2.55 -3.41
C ARG A 150 9.14 -2.66 -4.03
N MET A 151 9.92 -1.57 -4.03
CA MET A 151 11.31 -1.68 -4.43
C MET A 151 12.02 -2.65 -3.49
N PRO A 152 12.87 -3.56 -4.01
CA PRO A 152 13.70 -4.40 -3.18
C PRO A 152 14.45 -3.53 -2.17
N ARG A 153 14.36 -3.88 -0.88
CA ARG A 153 15.11 -3.18 0.18
C ARG A 153 16.57 -3.60 0.14
N ALA A 154 17.28 -3.34 -0.96
CA ALA A 154 18.73 -3.43 -0.99
C ALA A 154 19.26 -2.76 -2.25
N ARG A 155 20.03 -1.69 -2.05
CA ARG A 155 21.10 -1.24 -2.92
C ARG A 155 22.36 -2.03 -2.59
N GLY A 156 22.23 -3.35 -2.49
CA GLY A 156 23.39 -4.24 -2.52
C GLY A 156 23.62 -4.56 -3.99
N THR A 157 24.88 -4.61 -4.42
CA THR A 157 25.23 -5.43 -5.58
C THR A 157 24.41 -6.71 -5.51
N SER A 158 23.84 -7.13 -6.65
CA SER A 158 23.42 -8.52 -6.80
C SER A 158 24.47 -9.35 -6.07
N ARG A 159 24.07 -10.20 -5.11
CA ARG A 159 25.00 -11.22 -4.65
C ARG A 159 25.29 -12.00 -5.91
N GLN A 160 26.38 -11.66 -6.60
CA GLN A 160 27.06 -12.53 -7.53
C GLN A 160 27.59 -13.68 -6.65
N GLY A 161 26.69 -14.50 -6.10
CA GLY A 161 26.94 -15.92 -6.17
C GLY A 161 27.08 -16.15 -7.66
N GLY A 162 28.30 -16.50 -8.09
CA GLY A 162 28.63 -16.65 -9.50
C GLY A 162 27.55 -17.41 -10.23
N ALA A 163 27.39 -17.11 -11.53
CA ALA A 163 26.52 -17.90 -12.39
C ALA A 163 26.75 -19.39 -12.08
N ILE A 164 25.69 -20.14 -11.82
CA ILE A 164 25.80 -21.57 -11.58
C ILE A 164 26.54 -22.15 -12.79
N VAL A 165 27.74 -22.67 -12.54
CA VAL A 165 28.63 -23.15 -13.59
C VAL A 165 27.90 -24.26 -14.35
N ASN A 166 27.84 -24.15 -15.67
CA ASN A 166 27.12 -25.08 -16.55
C ASN A 166 25.60 -25.16 -16.30
N MET A 167 24.95 -24.07 -15.87
CA MET A 167 23.48 -24.02 -15.84
C MET A 167 22.90 -24.08 -17.25
N THR A 168 22.11 -25.10 -17.55
CA THR A 168 21.22 -25.10 -18.72
C THR A 168 20.05 -24.13 -18.46
N PRO A 169 19.87 -23.08 -19.27
CA PRO A 169 18.76 -22.15 -19.10
C PRO A 169 17.43 -22.85 -19.40
N LEU A 170 16.35 -22.40 -18.75
CA LEU A 170 14.99 -22.95 -18.97
C LEU A 170 14.54 -22.85 -20.44
N SER A 171 15.05 -21.88 -21.19
CA SER A 171 14.73 -21.71 -22.62
C SER A 171 15.28 -22.82 -23.51
N GLU A 172 16.28 -23.57 -23.06
CA GLU A 172 16.87 -24.70 -23.79
C GLU A 172 16.17 -26.03 -23.47
N ARG A 173 15.11 -26.01 -22.66
CA ARG A 173 14.34 -27.22 -22.33
C ARG A 173 13.68 -27.81 -23.58
N PRO A 174 13.68 -29.15 -23.75
CA PRO A 174 12.93 -29.79 -24.82
C PRO A 174 11.42 -29.44 -24.75
N PRO A 175 10.75 -29.20 -25.89
CA PRO A 175 9.33 -28.82 -25.93
C PRO A 175 8.38 -29.83 -25.26
N GLU A 176 8.73 -31.13 -25.31
CA GLU A 176 7.99 -32.23 -24.68
C GLU A 176 7.79 -32.06 -23.17
N VAL A 177 8.67 -31.32 -22.51
CA VAL A 177 8.57 -31.12 -21.05
C VAL A 177 7.62 -29.98 -20.67
N ASP A 178 7.38 -29.05 -21.60
CA ASP A 178 6.41 -27.98 -21.43
C ASP A 178 5.00 -28.44 -21.79
N SER A 179 4.86 -29.31 -22.78
CA SER A 179 3.58 -29.93 -23.14
C SER A 179 3.03 -30.84 -22.03
N ARG A 180 3.89 -31.32 -21.11
CA ARG A 180 3.53 -32.23 -20.02
C ARG A 180 2.84 -33.50 -20.55
N ALA A 181 3.21 -33.94 -21.75
CA ALA A 181 2.57 -35.04 -22.45
C ALA A 181 3.21 -36.41 -22.17
N VAL A 182 4.43 -36.42 -21.62
CA VAL A 182 5.23 -37.63 -21.36
C VAL A 182 5.52 -37.72 -19.86
N PRO A 183 5.30 -38.89 -19.22
CA PRO A 183 5.66 -39.10 -17.82
C PRO A 183 7.18 -39.25 -17.64
N GLY A 184 7.68 -38.91 -16.44
CA GLY A 184 9.10 -39.06 -16.07
C GLY A 184 9.88 -37.75 -16.05
N HIS A 185 9.24 -36.63 -16.36
CA HIS A 185 9.84 -35.32 -16.18
C HIS A 185 9.54 -34.77 -14.78
N TRP A 186 10.59 -34.54 -13.99
CA TRP A 186 10.46 -34.05 -12.61
C TRP A 186 10.85 -32.59 -12.48
N GLU A 187 10.10 -31.87 -11.65
CA GLU A 187 10.39 -30.50 -11.24
C GLU A 187 10.75 -30.49 -9.75
N GLY A 188 12.01 -30.13 -9.47
CA GLY A 188 12.57 -30.10 -8.13
C GLY A 188 12.54 -28.71 -7.53
N ASP A 189 12.06 -28.59 -6.30
CA ASP A 189 11.98 -27.35 -5.54
C ASP A 189 12.42 -27.56 -4.08
N PHE A 190 12.60 -26.45 -3.35
CA PHE A 190 12.93 -26.45 -1.93
C PHE A 190 11.94 -25.62 -1.13
N ILE A 191 11.40 -26.23 -0.07
CA ILE A 191 10.71 -25.51 0.99
C ILE A 191 11.73 -25.22 2.10
N LYS A 192 12.01 -23.93 2.33
CA LYS A 192 12.95 -23.48 3.36
C LYS A 192 12.22 -23.05 4.63
N GLY A 193 12.64 -23.61 5.76
CA GLY A 193 12.17 -23.20 7.08
C GLY A 193 12.74 -21.83 7.50
N ALA A 194 12.20 -21.29 8.59
CA ALA A 194 12.62 -20.00 9.15
C ALA A 194 14.15 -19.94 9.35
N ARG A 195 14.75 -18.79 9.02
CA ARG A 195 16.20 -18.54 9.15
C ARG A 195 17.07 -19.57 8.39
N ASN A 196 16.53 -20.22 7.36
CA ASN A 196 17.18 -21.30 6.60
C ASN A 196 17.56 -22.54 7.42
N ALA A 197 17.03 -22.69 8.65
CA ALA A 197 17.45 -23.73 9.60
C ALA A 197 17.03 -25.16 9.20
N SER A 198 15.99 -25.29 8.37
CA SER A 198 15.53 -26.58 7.85
C SER A 198 15.18 -26.48 6.36
N ALA A 199 15.11 -27.64 5.70
CA ALA A 199 14.74 -27.75 4.31
C ALA A 199 13.99 -29.06 4.04
N ILE A 200 12.98 -28.98 3.18
CA ILE A 200 12.32 -30.13 2.55
C ILE A 200 12.50 -29.97 1.05
N GLY A 201 13.03 -31.00 0.38
CA GLY A 201 13.02 -31.06 -1.08
C GLY A 201 11.69 -31.60 -1.57
N THR A 202 11.17 -30.98 -2.61
CA THR A 202 9.96 -31.41 -3.32
C THR A 202 10.37 -31.82 -4.73
N ALA A 203 9.94 -32.98 -5.20
CA ALA A 203 10.04 -33.35 -6.62
C ALA A 203 8.63 -33.70 -7.13
N VAL A 204 8.17 -32.99 -8.15
CA VAL A 204 6.83 -33.15 -8.72
C VAL A 204 6.96 -33.66 -10.14
N GLU A 205 6.31 -34.79 -10.43
CA GLU A 205 6.25 -35.34 -11.77
C GLU A 205 5.25 -34.52 -12.61
N ARG A 206 5.67 -34.07 -13.79
CA ARG A 206 4.99 -33.03 -14.57
C ARG A 206 3.72 -33.51 -15.26
N TYR A 207 3.59 -34.81 -15.56
CA TYR A 207 2.40 -35.42 -16.17
C TYR A 207 1.30 -35.70 -15.14
N SER A 208 1.58 -36.61 -14.20
CA SER A 208 0.69 -37.14 -13.16
C SER A 208 0.52 -36.25 -11.93
N ARG A 209 1.39 -35.24 -11.74
CA ARG A 209 1.48 -34.42 -10.52
C ARG A 209 1.84 -35.19 -9.26
N PHE A 210 2.36 -36.40 -9.40
CA PHE A 210 2.81 -37.17 -8.25
C PHE A 210 3.95 -36.44 -7.53
N VAL A 211 3.82 -36.30 -6.21
CA VAL A 211 4.72 -35.49 -5.39
C VAL A 211 5.56 -36.38 -4.48
N LEU A 212 6.87 -36.18 -4.54
CA LEU A 212 7.84 -36.74 -3.61
C LEU A 212 8.34 -35.63 -2.67
N LEU A 213 8.25 -35.91 -1.37
CA LEU A 213 8.86 -35.08 -0.34
C LEU A 213 10.06 -35.83 0.24
N THR A 214 11.15 -35.10 0.50
CA THR A 214 12.32 -35.64 1.19
C THR A 214 12.86 -34.63 2.18
N GLN A 215 13.03 -35.07 3.43
CA GLN A 215 13.65 -34.26 4.47
C GLN A 215 15.14 -34.14 4.20
N MET A 216 15.65 -32.91 4.24
CA MET A 216 17.05 -32.60 4.01
C MET A 216 17.78 -32.40 5.33
N ASN A 217 18.98 -32.97 5.45
CA ASN A 217 19.84 -32.81 6.62
C ASN A 217 20.60 -31.47 6.63
N GLY A 218 20.43 -30.66 5.58
CA GLY A 218 21.10 -29.38 5.42
C GLY A 218 20.64 -28.66 4.16
N CYS A 219 21.36 -27.60 3.78
CA CYS A 219 21.00 -26.70 2.69
C CYS A 219 22.09 -26.59 1.62
N THR A 220 23.01 -27.54 1.59
CA THR A 220 24.10 -27.60 0.61
C THR A 220 23.72 -28.52 -0.55
N ALA A 221 24.40 -28.39 -1.69
CA ALA A 221 24.17 -29.24 -2.85
C ALA A 221 24.38 -30.74 -2.55
N ALA A 222 25.33 -31.08 -1.65
CA ALA A 222 25.56 -32.46 -1.24
C ALA A 222 24.35 -33.06 -0.50
N HIS A 223 23.75 -32.32 0.43
CA HIS A 223 22.55 -32.77 1.14
C HIS A 223 21.33 -32.88 0.21
N ALA A 224 21.24 -31.99 -0.79
CA ALA A 224 20.21 -32.06 -1.83
C ALA A 224 20.33 -33.36 -2.65
N LEU A 225 21.54 -33.65 -3.15
CA LEU A 225 21.83 -34.86 -3.90
C LEU A 225 21.48 -36.11 -3.09
N GLU A 226 21.98 -36.21 -1.87
CA GLU A 226 21.70 -37.34 -0.97
C GLU A 226 20.19 -37.53 -0.75
N GLY A 227 19.49 -36.44 -0.40
CA GLY A 227 18.07 -36.47 -0.09
C GLY A 227 17.20 -36.85 -1.28
N PHE A 228 17.49 -36.33 -2.47
CA PHE A 228 16.77 -36.70 -3.69
C PHE A 228 17.15 -38.10 -4.17
N SER A 229 18.43 -38.46 -4.25
CA SER A 229 18.85 -39.81 -4.66
C SER A 229 18.22 -40.90 -3.79
N ARG A 230 18.13 -40.69 -2.47
CA ARG A 230 17.42 -41.60 -1.57
C ARG A 230 15.94 -41.77 -1.95
N ARG A 231 15.27 -40.67 -2.33
CA ARG A 231 13.84 -40.69 -2.66
C ARG A 231 13.57 -41.21 -4.07
N PHE A 232 14.41 -40.90 -5.05
CA PHE A 232 14.27 -41.42 -6.42
C PHE A 232 14.48 -42.94 -6.51
N LYS A 233 15.19 -43.57 -5.56
CA LYS A 233 15.24 -45.04 -5.44
C LYS A 233 13.87 -45.69 -5.26
N THR A 234 12.85 -44.96 -4.78
CA THR A 234 11.49 -45.49 -4.62
C THR A 234 10.61 -45.27 -5.86
N VAL A 235 11.12 -44.57 -6.89
CA VAL A 235 10.44 -44.37 -8.17
C VAL A 235 10.75 -45.53 -9.10
N MET A 236 9.81 -45.92 -9.96
CA MET A 236 10.04 -46.95 -10.99
C MET A 236 11.17 -46.52 -11.94
N PRO A 237 12.11 -47.40 -12.33
CA PRO A 237 13.26 -47.02 -13.17
C PRO A 237 12.89 -46.29 -14.46
N GLU A 238 11.74 -46.63 -15.05
CA GLU A 238 11.21 -46.06 -16.29
C GLU A 238 10.73 -44.61 -16.13
N LEU A 239 10.57 -44.15 -14.88
CA LEU A 239 10.09 -42.82 -14.51
C LEU A 239 11.15 -41.99 -13.77
N ARG A 240 12.40 -42.44 -13.69
CA ARG A 240 13.48 -41.74 -12.98
C ARG A 240 14.18 -40.71 -13.85
#